data_AF-A0A834BU56-F1
#
_entry.id   AF-A0A834BU56-F1
#
_cell.length_a   1.000
_cell.length_b   1.000
_cell.length_c   1.000
_cell.angle_alpha   90.00
_cell.angle_beta   90.00
_cell.angle_gamma   90.00
#
_symmetry.space_group_name_H-M   'P 1'
#
loop_
_entity.id
_entity.type
_entity.pdbx_description
1 polymer ?
#
loop_
_entity_poly.entity_id
_entity_poly.type
_entity_poly.pdbx_seq_one_letter_code
_entity_poly.pdbx_strand_id
1 'polypeptide(L)'
;MDTKFTFNSRRSPVVCLHGCVATSQPLASTVGLDILKRGGNAADAAVAIAAALAVTEPCSTGLGGDAFCLFYSADTGEIRGINGSGRSAQAQTLDFMESRGFSAQSPPSVFDALNVTVPGAPACWCDTVELFGSQKLSLPEILSGAVELAELGFPVAEVTAHHWANNVAALRDAGKELGDDFLIEGHAPRSGQVFKNAALARTLKVNP
;
A
#
# COMPACT_ATOMS: atom_id res chain seq x y z
N MET A 1 -12.91 -29.40 30.40
CA MET A 1 -12.92 -28.13 31.14
C MET A 1 -12.88 -27.03 30.11
N ASP A 2 -14.01 -26.34 29.92
CA ASP A 2 -14.15 -25.28 28.93
C ASP A 2 -13.80 -23.95 29.62
N THR A 3 -12.50 -23.65 29.69
CA THR A 3 -11.99 -22.42 30.33
C THR A 3 -11.68 -21.39 29.25
N LYS A 4 -12.70 -20.92 28.55
CA LYS A 4 -12.60 -19.74 27.69
C LYS A 4 -12.69 -18.50 28.57
N PHE A 5 -11.55 -18.05 29.11
CA PHE A 5 -11.48 -16.76 29.78
C PHE A 5 -11.61 -15.65 28.74
N THR A 6 -12.70 -14.89 28.80
CA THR A 6 -12.89 -13.70 27.96
C THR A 6 -12.20 -12.51 28.62
N PHE A 7 -11.03 -12.13 28.12
CA PHE A 7 -10.34 -10.92 28.54
C PHE A 7 -10.74 -9.75 27.63
N ASN A 8 -11.35 -8.72 28.21
CA ASN A 8 -11.64 -7.48 27.49
C ASN A 8 -10.38 -6.62 27.46
N SER A 9 -9.78 -6.44 26.29
CA SER A 9 -8.67 -5.51 26.09
C SER A 9 -9.19 -4.07 25.99
N ARG A 10 -8.37 -3.10 26.40
CA ARG A 10 -8.62 -1.67 26.23
C ARG A 10 -7.37 -1.01 25.66
N ARG A 11 -7.54 -0.01 24.80
CA ARG A 11 -6.45 0.86 24.33
C ARG A 11 -6.77 2.29 24.72
N SER A 12 -5.91 2.89 25.55
CA SER A 12 -6.00 4.32 25.85
C SER A 12 -5.69 5.14 24.58
N PRO A 13 -6.27 6.35 24.43
CA PRO A 13 -5.89 7.25 23.35
C PRO A 13 -4.40 7.56 23.39
N VAL A 14 -3.77 7.59 22.21
CA VAL A 14 -2.40 8.07 22.05
C VAL A 14 -2.43 9.59 22.09
N VAL A 15 -1.56 10.19 22.90
CA VAL A 15 -1.40 11.65 23.03
C VAL A 15 0.03 12.03 22.69
N CYS A 16 0.20 13.14 21.96
CA CYS A 16 1.50 13.59 21.46
C CYS A 16 1.53 15.11 21.28
N LEU A 17 2.72 15.71 21.37
CA LEU A 17 2.91 17.15 21.18
C LEU A 17 3.35 17.52 19.75
N HIS A 18 4.15 16.66 19.10
CA HIS A 18 4.89 17.05 17.88
C HIS A 18 4.48 16.27 16.62
N GLY A 19 3.62 15.27 16.73
CA GLY A 19 3.16 14.47 15.59
C GLY A 19 2.55 13.13 16.02
N CYS A 20 1.57 12.68 15.24
CA CYS A 20 0.90 11.39 15.42
C CYS A 20 0.84 10.66 14.09
N VAL A 21 0.98 9.34 14.13
CA VAL A 21 0.78 8.45 12.98
C VAL A 21 -0.13 7.30 13.43
N ALA A 22 -1.13 6.99 12.62
CA ALA A 22 -2.05 5.89 12.86
C ALA A 22 -2.29 5.15 11.54
N THR A 23 -1.96 3.85 11.51
CA THR A 23 -2.08 3.00 10.33
C THR A 23 -2.45 1.57 10.77
N SER A 24 -2.77 0.69 9.81
CA SER A 24 -3.08 -0.73 10.07
C SER A 24 -1.86 -1.56 10.49
N GLN A 25 -0.65 -1.11 10.17
CA GLN A 25 0.60 -1.83 10.43
C GLN A 25 1.55 -1.05 11.35
N PRO A 26 2.03 -1.66 12.45
CA PRO A 26 3.01 -1.01 13.33
C PRO A 26 4.29 -0.59 12.60
N LEU A 27 4.81 -1.42 11.67
CA LEU A 27 6.02 -1.09 10.90
C LEU A 27 5.83 0.12 9.99
N ALA A 28 4.69 0.22 9.29
CA ALA A 28 4.37 1.41 8.50
C ALA A 28 4.22 2.66 9.38
N SER A 29 3.62 2.51 10.57
CA SER A 29 3.51 3.60 11.55
C SER A 29 4.88 4.09 12.02
N THR A 30 5.83 3.18 12.26
CA THR A 30 7.21 3.50 12.61
C THR A 30 7.91 4.24 11.47
N VAL A 31 7.78 3.78 10.21
CA VAL A 31 8.35 4.47 9.04
C VAL A 31 7.84 5.92 8.95
N GLY A 32 6.54 6.15 9.08
CA GLY A 32 5.97 7.50 9.10
C GLY A 32 6.49 8.36 10.26
N LEU A 33 6.60 7.78 11.46
CA LEU A 33 7.13 8.47 12.63
C LEU A 33 8.61 8.87 12.43
N ASP A 34 9.41 8.03 11.79
CA ASP A 34 10.81 8.33 11.52
C ASP A 34 10.97 9.44 10.48
N ILE A 35 10.08 9.55 9.50
CA ILE A 35 10.01 10.72 8.61
C ILE A 35 9.70 12.00 9.38
N LEU A 36 8.72 11.98 10.29
CA LEU A 36 8.42 13.14 11.14
C LEU A 36 9.63 13.53 12.01
N LYS A 37 10.32 12.56 12.62
CA LYS A 37 11.54 12.82 13.42
C LYS A 37 12.69 13.41 12.60
N ARG A 38 12.79 13.06 11.32
CA ARG A 38 13.77 13.63 10.38
C ARG A 38 13.39 15.02 9.87
N GLY A 39 12.28 15.59 10.36
CA GLY A 39 11.84 16.93 10.04
C GLY A 39 10.86 17.01 8.87
N GLY A 40 10.44 15.87 8.32
CA GLY A 40 9.34 15.80 7.36
C GLY A 40 8.02 16.23 7.99
N ASN A 41 7.05 16.62 7.16
CA ASN A 41 5.71 16.97 7.62
C ASN A 41 4.73 15.78 7.47
N ALA A 42 3.45 16.02 7.72
CA ALA A 42 2.41 14.99 7.62
C ALA A 42 2.24 14.41 6.20
N ALA A 43 2.47 15.19 5.15
CA ALA A 43 2.40 14.71 3.76
C ALA A 43 3.57 13.77 3.45
N ASP A 44 4.80 14.14 3.83
CA ASP A 44 5.98 13.28 3.68
C ASP A 44 5.76 11.95 4.41
N ALA A 45 5.30 12.01 5.66
CA ALA A 45 5.05 10.83 6.48
C ALA A 45 3.94 9.95 5.87
N ALA A 46 2.86 10.55 5.35
CA ALA A 46 1.78 9.81 4.71
C ALA A 46 2.24 9.03 3.48
N VAL A 47 3.10 9.61 2.65
CA VAL A 47 3.67 8.93 1.48
C VAL A 47 4.61 7.80 1.89
N ALA A 48 5.46 8.02 2.89
CA ALA A 48 6.33 6.96 3.41
C ALA A 48 5.52 5.79 4.01
N ILE A 49 4.43 6.08 4.72
CA ILE A 49 3.48 5.09 5.22
C ILE A 49 2.85 4.30 4.08
N ALA A 50 2.32 4.98 3.05
CA ALA A 50 1.66 4.33 1.93
C ALA A 50 2.61 3.36 1.21
N ALA A 51 3.87 3.78 1.01
CA ALA A 51 4.92 2.92 0.46
C ALA A 51 5.25 1.73 1.38
N ALA A 52 5.33 1.94 2.69
CA ALA A 52 5.58 0.86 3.64
C ALA A 52 4.40 -0.14 3.71
N LEU A 53 3.16 0.33 3.58
CA LEU A 53 1.98 -0.53 3.51
C LEU A 53 1.94 -1.34 2.21
N ALA A 54 2.36 -0.76 1.07
CA ALA A 54 2.50 -1.50 -0.18
C ALA A 54 3.47 -2.71 -0.07
N VAL A 55 4.41 -2.66 0.88
CA VAL A 55 5.36 -3.75 1.16
C VAL A 55 4.81 -4.70 2.23
N THR A 56 4.32 -4.14 3.35
CA THR A 56 3.98 -4.90 4.56
C THR A 56 2.56 -5.44 4.60
N GLU A 57 1.67 -4.92 3.76
CA GLU A 57 0.26 -5.30 3.65
C GLU A 57 -0.21 -5.38 2.18
N PRO A 58 0.45 -6.19 1.33
CA PRO A 58 0.22 -6.18 -0.12
C PRO A 58 -1.15 -6.76 -0.54
N CYS A 59 -1.88 -7.38 0.39
CA CYS A 59 -3.24 -7.84 0.16
C CYS A 59 -4.28 -6.70 0.19
N SER A 60 -3.90 -5.51 0.66
CA SER A 60 -4.81 -4.39 0.91
C SER A 60 -4.49 -3.16 0.05
N THR A 61 -3.23 -2.92 -0.27
CA THR A 61 -2.78 -1.75 -1.02
C THR A 61 -1.46 -2.01 -1.75
N GLY A 62 -1.11 -1.18 -2.73
CA GLY A 62 0.13 -1.32 -3.47
C GLY A 62 0.30 -0.29 -4.58
N LEU A 63 1.49 -0.30 -5.20
CA LEU A 63 1.82 0.54 -6.37
C LEU A 63 0.88 0.33 -7.56
N GLY A 64 0.26 -0.85 -7.67
CA GLY A 64 -0.69 -1.19 -8.73
C GLY A 64 -2.11 -0.67 -8.51
N GLY A 65 -2.37 0.05 -7.42
CA GLY A 65 -3.67 0.64 -7.12
C GLY A 65 -3.73 2.14 -7.37
N ASP A 66 -4.72 2.76 -6.73
CA ASP A 66 -5.01 4.19 -6.75
C ASP A 66 -4.83 4.79 -5.36
N ALA A 67 -4.73 6.12 -5.27
CA ALA A 67 -4.65 6.81 -3.98
C ALA A 67 -5.38 8.16 -3.98
N PHE A 68 -5.82 8.56 -2.79
CA PHE A 68 -6.44 9.86 -2.54
C PHE A 68 -5.76 10.52 -1.35
N CYS A 69 -5.53 11.82 -1.45
CA CYS A 69 -4.96 12.62 -0.37
C CYS A 69 -5.94 13.74 -0.02
N LEU A 70 -6.19 13.94 1.28
CA LEU A 70 -6.76 15.18 1.80
C LEU A 70 -5.73 15.77 2.75
N PHE A 71 -5.25 16.97 2.42
CA PHE A 71 -4.22 17.66 3.17
C PHE A 71 -4.76 18.96 3.72
N TYR A 72 -4.75 19.09 5.05
CA TYR A 72 -5.05 20.34 5.74
C TYR A 72 -3.74 21.10 6.00
N SER A 73 -3.68 22.34 5.53
CA SER A 73 -2.57 23.25 5.84
C SER A 73 -2.94 24.14 7.03
N ALA A 74 -2.17 24.06 8.11
CA ALA A 74 -2.35 24.94 9.26
C ALA A 74 -1.98 26.40 8.93
N ASP A 75 -1.07 26.62 7.97
CA ASP A 75 -0.61 27.95 7.59
C ASP A 75 -1.69 28.73 6.83
N THR A 76 -2.47 28.05 5.99
CA THR A 76 -3.55 28.68 5.19
C THR A 76 -4.94 28.44 5.78
N GLY A 77 -5.10 27.43 6.64
CA GLY A 77 -6.40 27.00 7.15
C GLY A 77 -7.25 26.24 6.11
N GLU A 78 -6.67 25.84 4.98
CA GLU A 78 -7.38 25.21 3.86
C GLU A 78 -7.17 23.70 3.80
N ILE A 79 -8.17 23.00 3.24
CA ILE A 79 -8.06 21.59 2.86
C ILE A 79 -7.93 21.51 1.34
N ARG A 80 -6.88 20.85 0.87
CA ARG A 80 -6.67 20.53 -0.54
C ARG A 80 -6.74 19.01 -0.73
N GLY A 81 -7.25 18.59 -1.88
CA GLY A 81 -7.40 17.18 -2.22
C GLY A 81 -6.65 16.79 -3.49
N ILE A 82 -6.10 15.58 -3.52
CA ILE A 82 -5.57 14.94 -4.72
C ILE A 82 -6.38 13.67 -4.99
N ASN A 83 -6.86 13.54 -6.22
CA ASN A 83 -7.50 12.33 -6.72
C ASN A 83 -6.53 11.63 -7.68
N GLY A 84 -5.88 10.58 -7.18
CA GLY A 84 -5.03 9.68 -7.94
C GLY A 84 -5.77 8.41 -8.35
N SER A 85 -7.03 8.52 -8.77
CA SER A 85 -7.77 7.40 -9.35
C SER A 85 -7.46 7.23 -10.83
N GLY A 86 -7.04 6.01 -11.17
CA GLY A 86 -6.74 5.54 -12.49
C GLY A 86 -7.93 5.58 -13.42
N ARG A 87 -7.70 6.06 -14.64
CA ARG A 87 -8.69 5.95 -15.72
C ARG A 87 -8.71 4.53 -16.29
N SER A 88 -9.82 4.13 -16.88
CA SER A 88 -9.87 2.93 -17.70
C SER A 88 -8.91 3.05 -18.90
N ALA A 89 -8.43 1.91 -19.37
CA ALA A 89 -7.60 1.87 -20.58
C ALA A 89 -8.38 2.44 -21.77
N GLN A 90 -7.73 3.26 -22.59
CA GLN A 90 -8.38 3.93 -23.72
C GLN A 90 -9.02 2.95 -24.72
N ALA A 91 -8.42 1.77 -24.90
CA ALA A 91 -8.92 0.72 -25.79
C ALA A 91 -10.09 -0.09 -25.22
N GLN A 92 -10.38 0.04 -23.92
CA GLN A 92 -11.44 -0.69 -23.23
C GLN A 92 -12.77 0.06 -23.38
N THR A 93 -13.32 0.05 -24.60
CA THR A 93 -14.64 0.60 -24.89
C THR A 93 -15.75 -0.38 -24.51
N LEU A 94 -16.99 0.12 -24.42
CA LEU A 94 -18.16 -0.75 -24.21
C LEU A 94 -18.28 -1.79 -25.33
N ASP A 95 -18.20 -1.37 -26.59
CA ASP A 95 -18.23 -2.26 -27.76
C ASP A 95 -17.16 -3.36 -27.68
N PHE A 96 -15.95 -3.02 -27.22
CA PHE A 96 -14.89 -4.01 -27.02
C PHE A 96 -15.30 -5.02 -25.94
N MET A 97 -15.79 -4.57 -24.78
CA MET A 97 -16.24 -5.46 -23.71
C MET A 97 -17.39 -6.37 -24.16
N GLU A 98 -18.37 -5.83 -24.88
CA GLU A 98 -19.51 -6.58 -25.43
C GLU A 98 -19.07 -7.58 -26.49
N SER A 99 -18.10 -7.23 -27.35
CA SER A 99 -17.52 -8.16 -28.34
C SER A 99 -16.81 -9.36 -27.70
N ARG A 100 -16.39 -9.24 -26.43
CA ARG A 100 -15.82 -10.31 -25.62
C ARG A 100 -16.88 -11.12 -24.86
N GLY A 101 -18.17 -10.77 -25.02
CA GLY A 101 -19.29 -11.43 -24.38
C GLY A 101 -19.60 -10.93 -22.97
N PHE A 102 -19.01 -9.81 -22.54
CA PHE A 102 -19.29 -9.24 -21.22
C PHE A 102 -20.51 -8.32 -21.26
N SER A 103 -21.22 -8.29 -20.14
CA SER A 103 -22.36 -7.38 -19.91
C SER A 103 -22.46 -7.01 -18.44
N ALA A 104 -23.36 -6.09 -18.09
CA ALA A 104 -23.62 -5.75 -16.69
C ALA A 104 -24.08 -6.97 -15.85
N GLN A 105 -24.80 -7.92 -16.47
CA GLN A 105 -25.27 -9.14 -15.81
C GLN A 105 -24.23 -10.27 -15.81
N SER A 106 -23.23 -10.17 -16.69
CA SER A 106 -22.14 -11.14 -16.82
C SER A 106 -20.80 -10.41 -16.98
N PRO A 107 -20.30 -9.74 -15.93
CA PRO A 107 -19.04 -9.02 -15.98
C PRO A 107 -17.83 -9.98 -16.06
N PRO A 108 -16.65 -9.49 -16.46
CA PRO A 108 -15.42 -10.28 -16.38
C PRO A 108 -15.11 -10.74 -14.94
N SER A 109 -14.35 -11.82 -14.82
CA SER A 109 -13.82 -12.29 -13.53
C SER A 109 -13.07 -11.17 -12.81
N VAL A 110 -13.18 -11.08 -11.49
CA VAL A 110 -12.46 -10.06 -10.69
C VAL A 110 -10.94 -10.08 -10.87
N PHE A 111 -10.37 -11.20 -11.33
CA PHE A 111 -8.93 -11.34 -11.62
C PHE A 111 -8.56 -11.20 -13.10
N ASP A 112 -9.54 -10.91 -13.96
CA ASP A 112 -9.32 -10.63 -15.39
C ASP A 112 -8.51 -9.35 -15.57
N ALA A 113 -7.56 -9.36 -16.50
CA ALA A 113 -6.72 -8.20 -16.79
C ALA A 113 -7.52 -6.98 -17.26
N LEU A 114 -8.73 -7.18 -17.81
CA LEU A 114 -9.64 -6.11 -18.20
C LEU A 114 -10.23 -5.32 -17.02
N ASN A 115 -10.05 -5.79 -15.79
CA ASN A 115 -10.42 -5.04 -14.59
C ASN A 115 -9.30 -4.11 -14.08
N VAL A 116 -8.13 -4.11 -14.72
CA VAL A 116 -7.01 -3.24 -14.34
C VAL A 116 -7.16 -1.86 -14.99
N THR A 117 -7.36 -0.83 -14.16
CA THR A 117 -7.23 0.58 -14.57
C THR A 117 -5.77 1.02 -14.51
N VAL A 118 -5.45 2.20 -15.06
CA VAL A 118 -4.09 2.76 -14.99
C VAL A 118 -3.74 3.07 -13.53
N PRO A 119 -2.72 2.46 -12.90
CA PRO A 119 -2.43 2.71 -11.48
C PRO A 119 -2.12 4.18 -11.19
N GLY A 120 -2.92 4.82 -10.33
CA GLY A 120 -2.75 6.23 -9.98
C GLY A 120 -2.01 6.49 -8.66
N ALA A 121 -1.79 5.47 -7.82
CA ALA A 121 -1.13 5.64 -6.53
C ALA A 121 0.29 6.25 -6.61
N PRO A 122 1.20 5.80 -7.50
CA PRO A 122 2.55 6.36 -7.56
C PRO A 122 2.56 7.84 -7.95
N ALA A 123 1.73 8.23 -8.93
CA ALA A 123 1.61 9.64 -9.32
C ALA A 123 1.07 10.49 -8.17
N CYS A 124 0.03 10.00 -7.47
CA CYS A 124 -0.52 10.66 -6.30
C CYS A 124 0.50 10.84 -5.17
N TRP A 125 1.41 9.88 -4.97
CA TRP A 125 2.50 10.00 -3.99
C TRP A 125 3.48 11.10 -4.38
N CYS A 126 3.92 11.12 -5.64
CA CYS A 126 4.79 12.18 -6.16
C CYS A 126 4.13 13.56 -6.00
N ASP A 127 2.89 13.71 -6.46
CA ASP A 127 2.13 14.96 -6.39
C ASP A 127 1.91 15.40 -4.93
N THR A 128 1.69 14.46 -4.01
CA THR A 128 1.56 14.76 -2.57
C THR A 128 2.85 15.35 -2.00
N VAL A 129 4.02 14.78 -2.33
CA VAL A 129 5.31 15.32 -1.89
C VAL A 129 5.61 16.65 -2.55
N GLU A 130 5.35 16.78 -3.85
CA GLU A 130 5.61 18.02 -4.61
C GLU A 130 4.74 19.18 -4.11
N LEU A 131 3.44 18.94 -3.92
CA LEU A 131 2.48 20.00 -3.59
C LEU A 131 2.37 20.29 -2.10
N PHE A 132 2.58 19.27 -1.25
CA PHE A 132 2.32 19.36 0.20
C PHE A 132 3.50 18.94 1.07
N GLY A 133 4.56 18.36 0.52
CA GLY A 133 5.72 17.89 1.27
C GLY A 133 6.50 19.03 1.92
N SER A 134 7.30 18.72 2.93
CA SER A 134 8.06 19.72 3.69
C SER A 134 9.18 20.39 2.90
N GLN A 135 9.55 19.82 1.75
CA GLN A 135 10.74 20.17 0.95
C GLN A 135 12.07 19.99 1.70
N LYS A 136 12.08 19.28 2.83
CA LYS A 136 13.30 18.98 3.61
C LYS A 136 13.87 17.59 3.32
N LEU A 137 13.05 16.70 2.76
CA LEU A 137 13.41 15.34 2.42
C LEU A 137 13.10 15.13 0.93
N SER A 138 14.02 14.50 0.22
CA SER A 138 13.79 14.05 -1.15
C SER A 138 12.84 12.84 -1.19
N LEU A 139 12.19 12.60 -2.34
CA LEU A 139 11.32 11.42 -2.49
C LEU A 139 12.06 10.10 -2.19
N PRO A 140 13.31 9.86 -2.63
CA PRO A 140 14.07 8.67 -2.22
C PRO A 140 14.26 8.55 -0.71
N GLU A 141 14.47 9.67 -0.01
CA GLU A 141 14.59 9.67 1.46
C GLU A 141 13.27 9.35 2.15
N ILE A 142 12.14 9.79 1.59
CA ILE A 142 10.79 9.51 2.07
C ILE A 142 10.47 8.02 1.89
N LEU A 143 10.81 7.44 0.74
CA LEU A 143 10.52 6.03 0.41
C LEU A 143 11.52 5.03 1.04
N SER A 144 12.63 5.52 1.61
CA SER A 144 13.73 4.68 2.11
C SER A 144 13.31 3.59 3.08
N GLY A 145 12.37 3.86 4.00
CA GLY A 145 11.89 2.86 4.95
C GLY A 145 11.14 1.70 4.27
N ALA A 146 10.36 1.98 3.22
CA ALA A 146 9.69 0.94 2.45
C ALA A 146 10.70 0.12 1.63
N VAL A 147 11.71 0.77 1.06
CA VAL A 147 12.82 0.10 0.36
C VAL A 147 13.54 -0.85 1.31
N GLU A 148 13.92 -0.39 2.52
CA GLU A 148 14.61 -1.21 3.51
C GLU A 148 13.78 -2.44 3.91
N LEU A 149 12.48 -2.25 4.19
CA LEU A 149 11.56 -3.35 4.51
C LEU A 149 11.47 -4.37 3.36
N ALA A 150 11.45 -3.90 2.11
CA ALA A 150 11.38 -4.78 0.94
C ALA A 150 12.70 -5.54 0.70
N GLU A 151 13.86 -4.92 0.92
CA GLU A 151 15.18 -5.52 0.69
C GLU A 151 15.65 -6.42 1.82
N LEU A 152 15.61 -5.90 3.05
CA LEU A 152 16.11 -6.60 4.23
C LEU A 152 15.07 -7.58 4.78
N GLY A 153 13.80 -7.29 4.53
CA GLY A 153 12.65 -8.09 4.93
C GLY A 153 12.04 -7.65 6.25
N PHE A 154 10.84 -8.17 6.51
CA PHE A 154 10.07 -7.87 7.70
C PHE A 154 9.29 -9.10 8.19
N PRO A 155 9.03 -9.24 9.49
CA PRO A 155 8.14 -10.28 10.00
C PRO A 155 6.69 -9.96 9.62
N VAL A 156 6.02 -10.89 8.94
CA VAL A 156 4.63 -10.70 8.49
C VAL A 156 3.67 -10.71 9.68
N ALA A 157 2.81 -9.70 9.78
CA ALA A 157 1.81 -9.61 10.84
C ALA A 157 0.67 -10.65 10.65
N GLU A 158 0.04 -11.05 11.75
CA GLU A 158 -0.98 -12.12 11.76
C GLU A 158 -2.15 -11.88 10.80
N VAL A 159 -2.74 -10.68 10.82
CA VAL A 159 -3.87 -10.32 9.96
C VAL A 159 -3.46 -10.35 8.49
N THR A 160 -2.29 -9.81 8.16
CA THR A 160 -1.77 -9.85 6.80
C THR A 160 -1.50 -11.28 6.34
N ALA A 161 -0.86 -12.12 7.16
CA ALA A 161 -0.62 -13.53 6.83
C ALA A 161 -1.93 -14.28 6.55
N HIS A 162 -3.00 -14.00 7.32
CA HIS A 162 -4.33 -14.56 7.08
C HIS A 162 -4.88 -14.16 5.70
N HIS A 163 -4.88 -12.86 5.36
CA HIS A 163 -5.36 -12.41 4.05
C HIS A 163 -4.49 -12.90 2.90
N TRP A 164 -3.18 -13.01 3.11
CA TRP A 164 -2.25 -13.51 2.10
C TRP A 164 -2.51 -14.98 1.76
N ALA A 165 -2.74 -15.82 2.78
CA ALA A 165 -3.07 -17.23 2.60
C ALA A 165 -4.35 -17.43 1.77
N ASN A 166 -5.34 -16.56 1.93
CA ASN A 166 -6.61 -16.63 1.19
C ASN A 166 -6.47 -16.33 -0.31
N ASN A 167 -5.36 -15.71 -0.74
CA ASN A 167 -5.16 -15.26 -2.12
C ASN A 167 -4.13 -16.10 -2.90
N VAL A 168 -3.54 -17.14 -2.30
CA VAL A 168 -2.50 -17.97 -2.96
C VAL A 168 -3.02 -18.63 -4.24
N ALA A 169 -4.27 -19.07 -4.26
CA ALA A 169 -4.86 -19.69 -5.45
C ALA A 169 -4.91 -18.70 -6.64
N ALA A 170 -5.27 -17.44 -6.38
CA ALA A 170 -5.31 -16.40 -7.41
C ALA A 170 -3.89 -16.00 -7.89
N LEU A 171 -2.91 -15.97 -6.97
CA LEU A 171 -1.52 -15.68 -7.33
C LEU A 171 -0.91 -16.77 -8.22
N ARG A 172 -1.35 -18.02 -8.08
CA ARG A 172 -0.83 -19.16 -8.86
C ARG A 172 -1.70 -19.53 -10.06
N ASP A 173 -2.71 -18.73 -10.36
CA ASP A 173 -3.60 -18.98 -11.49
C ASP A 173 -2.88 -18.79 -12.84
N ALA A 174 -3.43 -19.39 -13.89
CA ALA A 174 -2.84 -19.31 -15.22
C ALA A 174 -2.68 -17.85 -15.69
N GLY A 175 -1.50 -17.51 -16.22
CA GLY A 175 -1.17 -16.15 -16.66
C GLY A 175 -0.71 -15.19 -15.56
N LYS A 176 -0.51 -15.67 -14.32
CA LYS A 176 0.06 -14.90 -13.21
C LYS A 176 1.51 -15.31 -12.92
N GLU A 177 2.37 -15.19 -13.92
CA GLU A 177 3.78 -15.66 -13.91
C GLU A 177 4.62 -15.05 -12.77
N LEU A 178 4.29 -13.82 -12.35
CA LEU A 178 4.96 -13.12 -11.25
C LEU A 178 4.29 -13.34 -9.88
N GLY A 179 3.27 -14.19 -9.78
CA GLY A 179 2.58 -14.43 -8.52
C GLY A 179 3.48 -15.06 -7.45
N ASP A 180 4.50 -15.81 -7.86
CA ASP A 180 5.51 -16.38 -6.97
C ASP A 180 6.39 -15.30 -6.31
N ASP A 181 6.47 -14.08 -6.84
CA ASP A 181 7.17 -12.96 -6.18
C ASP A 181 6.50 -12.55 -4.85
N PHE A 182 5.27 -13.00 -4.62
CA PHE A 182 4.52 -12.80 -3.37
C PHE A 182 4.51 -14.05 -2.47
N LEU A 183 5.27 -15.08 -2.80
CA LEU A 183 5.25 -16.37 -2.08
C LEU A 183 6.65 -16.76 -1.60
N ILE A 184 6.70 -17.54 -0.51
CA ILE A 184 7.91 -18.19 -0.03
C ILE A 184 7.79 -19.66 -0.40
N GLU A 185 8.64 -20.13 -1.32
CA GLU A 185 8.63 -21.53 -1.80
C GLU A 185 7.21 -21.98 -2.22
N GLY A 186 6.48 -21.10 -2.92
CA GLY A 186 5.13 -21.36 -3.41
C GLY A 186 4.01 -21.29 -2.37
N HIS A 187 4.29 -20.85 -1.14
CA HIS A 187 3.32 -20.71 -0.06
C HIS A 187 3.23 -19.25 0.43
N ALA A 188 2.06 -18.82 0.91
CA ALA A 188 1.96 -17.54 1.59
C ALA A 188 2.84 -17.52 2.85
N PRO A 189 3.46 -16.36 3.17
CA PRO A 189 4.24 -16.23 4.39
C PRO A 189 3.33 -16.40 5.63
N ARG A 190 3.85 -17.11 6.64
CA ARG A 190 3.16 -17.28 7.92
C ARG A 190 3.37 -16.07 8.83
N SER A 191 2.49 -15.89 9.82
CA SER A 191 2.68 -14.89 10.88
C SER A 191 4.05 -15.04 11.53
N GLY A 192 4.80 -13.94 11.63
CA GLY A 192 6.16 -13.89 12.15
C GLY A 192 7.25 -14.35 11.18
N GLN A 193 6.92 -14.97 10.05
CA GLN A 193 7.91 -15.34 9.04
C GLN A 193 8.43 -14.08 8.34
N VAL A 194 9.73 -14.05 8.06
CA VAL A 194 10.35 -12.93 7.34
C VAL A 194 10.05 -13.07 5.84
N PHE A 195 9.45 -12.03 5.27
CA PHE A 195 9.22 -11.91 3.83
C PHE A 195 10.11 -10.81 3.25
N LYS A 196 10.57 -10.99 2.01
CA LYS A 196 11.41 -10.05 1.25
C LYS A 196 10.89 -9.95 -0.17
N ASN A 197 10.98 -8.77 -0.78
CA ASN A 197 10.64 -8.57 -2.18
C ASN A 197 11.65 -7.62 -2.84
N ALA A 198 12.73 -8.20 -3.38
CA ALA A 198 13.79 -7.44 -4.02
C ALA A 198 13.33 -6.74 -5.32
N ALA A 199 12.31 -7.25 -6.01
CA ALA A 199 11.76 -6.60 -7.19
C ALA A 199 11.03 -5.31 -6.83
N LEU A 200 10.16 -5.37 -5.82
CA LEU A 200 9.45 -4.20 -5.30
C LEU A 200 10.42 -3.16 -4.74
N ALA A 201 11.46 -3.58 -4.04
CA ALA A 201 12.52 -2.68 -3.59
C ALA A 201 13.18 -1.91 -4.74
N ARG A 202 13.52 -2.59 -5.84
CA ARG A 202 14.10 -1.93 -7.04
C ARG A 202 13.13 -0.94 -7.66
N THR A 203 11.83 -1.26 -7.70
CA THR A 203 10.80 -0.33 -8.19
C THR A 203 10.68 0.91 -7.29
N LEU A 204 10.78 0.74 -5.97
CA LEU A 204 10.70 1.85 -5.00
C LEU A 204 11.98 2.69 -4.93
N LYS A 205 13.12 2.15 -5.38
CA LYS A 205 14.36 2.93 -5.57
C LYS A 205 14.18 3.83 -6.79
N VAL A 206 13.57 4.99 -6.56
CA VAL A 206 13.47 6.07 -7.55
C VAL A 206 14.89 6.52 -7.88
N ASN A 207 15.38 6.18 -9.08
CA ASN A 207 16.65 6.71 -9.57
C ASN A 207 16.40 8.15 -10.06
N PRO A 208 17.22 9.13 -9.63
CA PRO A 208 17.15 10.51 -10.11
C PRO A 208 17.47 10.63 -11.61
#